data_AF-A0A6G0JRP0-F1
#
_entry.id   AF-A0A6G0JRP0-F1
#
_cell.length_a   1.000
_cell.length_b   1.000
_cell.length_c   1.000
_cell.angle_alpha   90.00
_cell.angle_beta   90.00
_cell.angle_gamma   90.00
#
_symmetry.space_group_name_H-M   'P 1'
#
loop_
_entity.id
_entity.type
_entity.pdbx_description
1 polymer ?
#
loop_
_entity_poly.entity_id
_entity_poly.type
_entity_poly.pdbx_seq_one_letter_code
_entity_poly.pdbx_strand_id
1 'polypeptide(L)' 'MSQARGLNYSIEEEKTLCRTWLSTSGDGGTGTSQSGCEFYGRVKVTFDEELRQTG' A
#
# COMPACT_ATOMS: atom_id res chain seq x y z
N MET A 1 6.17 -25.29 -6.61
CA MET A 1 5.80 -25.18 -5.18
C MET A 1 5.18 -23.80 -4.99
N SER A 2 3.88 -23.73 -4.73
CA SER A 2 3.20 -22.47 -4.43
C SER A 2 3.75 -21.94 -3.11
N GLN A 3 4.44 -20.81 -3.14
CA GLN A 3 4.95 -20.17 -1.93
C GLN A 3 3.73 -19.79 -1.09
N ALA A 4 3.49 -20.53 0.00
CA ALA A 4 2.41 -20.21 0.93
C ALA A 4 2.65 -18.79 1.45
N ARG A 5 1.60 -17.95 1.41
CA ARG A 5 1.67 -16.56 1.85
C ARG A 5 2.15 -16.51 3.31
N GLY A 6 3.07 -15.60 3.61
CA GLY A 6 3.56 -15.42 4.97
C GLY A 6 2.43 -14.98 5.90
N LEU A 7 2.48 -15.42 7.16
CA LEU A 7 1.46 -15.14 8.20
C LEU A 7 1.40 -13.66 8.65
N ASN A 8 2.16 -12.77 8.02
CA ASN A 8 2.33 -11.39 8.46
C ASN A 8 1.14 -10.49 8.11
N TYR A 9 0.31 -10.87 7.14
CA TYR A 9 -0.85 -10.10 6.70
C TYR A 9 -2.04 -11.03 6.48
N SER A 10 -3.20 -10.61 6.98
CA SER A 10 -4.48 -11.19 6.62
C SER A 10 -4.80 -10.94 5.14
N ILE A 11 -5.77 -11.69 4.61
CA ILE A 11 -6.25 -11.52 3.23
C ILE A 11 -6.81 -10.11 3.02
N GLU A 12 -7.43 -9.51 4.03
CA GLU A 12 -7.99 -8.17 3.96
C GLU A 12 -6.90 -7.09 3.96
N GLU A 13 -5.89 -7.23 4.81
CA GLU A 13 -4.72 -6.34 4.82
C GLU A 13 -3.96 -6.42 3.49
N GLU A 14 -3.76 -7.61 2.92
CA GLU A 14 -3.09 -7.77 1.63
C GLU A 14 -3.88 -7.08 0.50
N LYS A 15 -5.21 -7.27 0.45
CA LYS A 15 -6.07 -6.59 -0.52
C LYS A 15 -6.01 -5.07 -0.36
N THR A 16 -5.97 -4.59 0.87
CA THR A 16 -5.87 -3.16 1.19
C THR A 16 -4.54 -2.60 0.74
N LEU A 17 -3.43 -3.28 1.03
CA LEU A 17 -2.09 -2.91 0.58
C LEU A 17 -2.02 -2.82 -0.94
N CYS A 18 -2.57 -3.80 -1.67
CA CYS A 18 -2.62 -3.79 -3.12
C CYS A 18 -3.43 -2.60 -3.69
N ARG A 19 -4.60 -2.29 -3.09
CA ARG A 19 -5.41 -1.13 -3.50
C ARG A 19 -4.68 0.18 -3.25
N THR A 20 -4.10 0.34 -2.07
CA THR A 20 -3.32 1.52 -1.70
C THR A 20 -2.15 1.72 -2.66
N TRP A 21 -1.37 0.66 -2.93
CA TRP A 21 -0.26 0.72 -3.87
C TRP A 21 -0.70 1.20 -5.26
N LEU A 22 -1.79 0.66 -5.80
CA LEU A 22 -2.32 1.05 -7.10
C LEU A 22 -2.83 2.50 -7.09
N SER A 23 -3.51 2.92 -6.02
CA SER A 23 -3.98 4.30 -5.86
C SER A 23 -2.84 5.30 -5.82
N THR A 24 -1.81 5.04 -5.00
CA THR A 24 -0.61 5.90 -4.90
C THR A 24 0.20 5.90 -6.20
N SER A 25 0.20 4.79 -6.95
CA SER A 25 0.89 4.68 -8.25
C SER A 25 0.12 5.34 -9.40
N GLY A 26 -1.21 5.38 -9.32
CA GLY A 26 -2.11 5.95 -10.33
C GLY A 26 -2.27 7.46 -10.23
N ASP A 27 -1.83 8.07 -9.12
CA ASP A 27 -1.79 9.52 -8.93
C ASP A 27 -0.66 10.14 -9.77
N GLY A 28 -0.85 10.12 -11.09
CA GLY A 28 0.09 10.58 -12.12
C GLY A 28 0.38 12.09 -12.09
N GLY A 29 -0.10 12.80 -11.07
CA GLY A 29 0.12 14.23 -10.83
C GLY A 29 1.26 14.55 -9.87
N THR A 30 1.93 13.58 -9.24
CA THR A 30 3.10 13.89 -8.40
C THR A 30 4.34 14.12 -9.24
N GLY A 31 4.39 15.29 -9.88
CA GLY A 31 5.64 15.85 -10.35
C GLY A 31 6.67 15.92 -9.21
N THR A 32 7.90 15.57 -9.56
CA THR A 32 9.14 16.18 -9.04
C THR A 32 9.75 15.69 -7.72
N SER A 33 9.24 14.65 -7.07
CA SER A 33 9.99 14.02 -5.95
C SER A 33 9.76 12.50 -5.89
N GLN A 34 10.46 11.75 -6.76
CA GLN A 34 10.41 10.28 -6.82
C GLN A 34 11.59 9.65 -6.07
N SER A 35 11.85 10.05 -4.82
CA SER A 35 12.67 9.18 -3.98
C SER A 35 11.81 8.00 -3.53
N GLY A 36 12.34 6.78 -3.60
CA GLY A 36 11.59 5.58 -3.19
C GLY A 36 11.01 5.72 -1.78
N CYS A 37 11.73 6.39 -0.87
CA CYS A 37 11.26 6.62 0.49
C CYS A 37 10.00 7.49 0.58
N GLU A 38 9.86 8.53 -0.24
CA GLU A 38 8.64 9.35 -0.26
C GLU A 38 7.45 8.57 -0.82
N PHE A 39 7.68 7.76 -1.85
CA PHE A 39 6.65 6.88 -2.41
C PHE A 39 6.17 5.84 -1.39
N TYR A 40 7.10 5.09 -0.78
CA TYR A 40 6.76 4.10 0.25
C TYR A 40 6.13 4.75 1.49
N GLY A 41 6.55 5.97 1.84
CA GLY A 41 5.94 6.75 2.92
C GLY A 41 4.46 7.04 2.65
N ARG A 42 4.11 7.45 1.43
CA ARG A 42 2.70 7.69 1.04
C ARG A 42 1.87 6.40 1.03
N VAL A 43 2.41 5.33 0.46
CA VAL A 43 1.77 4.00 0.52
C VAL A 43 1.49 3.60 1.96
N LYS A 44 2.45 3.80 2.87
CA LYS A 44 2.27 3.49 4.29
C LYS A 44 1.16 4.33 4.93
N VAL A 45 1.17 5.65 4.73
CA VAL A 45 0.15 6.55 5.30
C VAL A 45 -1.25 6.15 4.84
N THR A 46 -1.45 5.98 3.52
CA THR A 46 -2.75 5.59 2.97
C THR A 46 -3.16 4.19 3.42
N PHE A 47 -2.21 3.26 3.60
CA PHE A 47 -2.50 1.92 4.08
C PHE A 47 -2.97 1.95 5.55
N ASP A 48 -2.27 2.70 6.41
CA ASP A 48 -2.66 2.86 7.81
C ASP A 48 -4.02 3.55 7.95
N GLU A 49 -4.34 4.52 7.09
CA GLU A 49 -5.65 5.19 7.06
C GLU A 49 -6.79 4.26 6.65
N GLU A 50 -6.59 3.41 5.65
CA GLU A 50 -7.57 2.42 5.19
C GLU A 50 -7.81 1.33 6.25
N LEU A 51 -6.74 0.87 6.93
CA LEU A 51 -6.87 -0.07 8.04
C LEU A 51 -7.65 0.51 9.22
N ARG A 52 -7.44 1.79 9.53
CA ARG A 52 -8.18 2.47 10.60
C ARG A 52 -9.68 2.62 10.31
N GLN A 53 -10.06 2.64 9.04
CA GLN A 53 -11.48 2.74 8.62
C GLN A 53 -12.18 1.38 8.55
N THR A 54 -11.42 0.28 8.54
CA THR A 54 -11.94 -1.08 8.42
C THR A 54 -12.04 -1.83 9.76
N GLY A 55 -11.56 -1.23 10.86
CA GLY A 55 -11.73 -1.71 12.24
C GLY A 55 -12.68 -0.85 13.06
#